data_AF-A0A7V4A2I0-F1
#
_entry.id   AF-A0A7V4A2I0-F1
#
_cell.length_a   1.000
_cell.length_b   1.000
_cell.length_c   1.000
_cell.angle_alpha   90.00
_cell.angle_beta   90.00
_cell.angle_gamma   90.00
#
_symmetry.space_group_name_H-M   'P 1'
#
loop_
_entity.id
_entity.type
_entity.pdbx_description
1 polymer ?
#
loop_
_entity_poly.entity_id
_entity_poly.type
_entity_poly.pdbx_seq_one_letter_code
_entity_poly.pdbx_strand_id
1 'polypeptide(L)'
;MDLRTTYLGLALEHPLVASASPLTEKLDGFLRLEDGGAAAIVMHSLFEEQVTLEEEMLDHYLHYGHESYAEALSYFPKAHEYRLTPERHLDLLARAKERVSVPIIASINGVSRGGWVEYARLLEEAGA
;
A
#
# COMPACT_ATOMS: atom_id res chain seq x y z
N MET A 1 28.86 -21.58 -3.01
CA MET A 1 28.60 -21.02 -1.67
C MET A 1 27.09 -20.92 -1.51
N ASP A 2 26.54 -21.35 -0.39
CA ASP A 2 25.09 -21.27 -0.12
C ASP A 2 24.81 -19.99 0.69
N LEU A 3 23.90 -19.14 0.20
CA LEU A 3 23.56 -17.87 0.82
C LEU A 3 22.13 -17.86 1.40
N ARG A 4 21.40 -18.98 1.30
CA ARG A 4 20.01 -19.06 1.76
C ARG A 4 19.89 -18.70 3.22
N THR A 5 18.84 -17.95 3.57
CA THR A 5 18.65 -17.45 4.93
C THR A 5 17.17 -17.42 5.30
N THR A 6 16.91 -17.32 6.60
CA THR A 6 15.56 -17.11 7.12
C THR A 6 15.51 -15.74 7.79
N TYR A 7 14.60 -14.88 7.34
CA TYR A 7 14.39 -13.53 7.89
C TYR A 7 12.93 -13.38 8.30
N LEU A 8 12.67 -13.18 9.60
CA LEU A 8 11.31 -13.03 10.15
C LEU A 8 10.34 -14.17 9.75
N GLY A 9 10.84 -15.39 9.62
CA GLY A 9 10.06 -16.55 9.17
C GLY A 9 9.96 -16.73 7.66
N LEU A 10 10.45 -15.77 6.86
CA LEU A 10 10.53 -15.86 5.40
C LEU A 10 11.78 -16.62 5.00
N ALA A 11 11.63 -17.65 4.15
CA ALA A 11 12.76 -18.32 3.51
C ALA A 11 13.21 -17.51 2.28
N LEU A 12 14.46 -17.08 2.28
CA LEU A 12 15.05 -16.25 1.22
C LEU A 12 16.21 -16.98 0.54
N GLU A 13 16.32 -16.84 -0.78
CA GLU A 13 17.42 -17.42 -1.57
C GLU A 13 18.78 -16.85 -1.18
N HIS A 14 18.82 -15.60 -0.72
CA HIS A 14 20.02 -14.92 -0.19
C HIS A 14 19.62 -13.70 0.67
N PRO A 15 20.54 -13.09 1.45
CA PRO A 15 20.19 -12.03 2.40
C PRO A 15 20.02 -10.63 1.79
N LEU A 16 19.89 -10.50 0.47
CA LEU A 16 19.80 -9.19 -0.19
C LEU A 16 18.34 -8.85 -0.47
N VAL A 17 17.86 -7.80 0.19
CA VAL A 17 16.47 -7.33 0.16
C VAL A 17 16.45 -5.93 -0.46
N ALA A 18 15.52 -5.67 -1.38
CA ALA A 18 15.32 -4.34 -1.92
C ALA A 18 14.57 -3.47 -0.91
N SER A 19 15.18 -2.36 -0.47
CA SER A 19 14.57 -1.45 0.50
C SER A 19 13.41 -0.66 -0.10
N ALA A 20 12.57 -0.11 0.78
CA ALA A 20 11.55 0.88 0.42
C ALA A 20 12.19 2.01 -0.38
N SER A 21 11.70 2.25 -1.60
CA SER A 21 12.26 3.25 -2.51
C SER A 21 11.25 3.62 -3.60
N PRO A 22 11.50 4.68 -4.40
CA PRO A 22 10.62 5.04 -5.51
C PRO A 22 10.44 3.94 -6.56
N LEU A 23 11.35 2.95 -6.60
CA LEU A 23 11.21 1.79 -7.49
C LEU A 23 9.97 0.96 -7.14
N THR A 24 9.52 0.96 -5.89
CA THR A 24 8.38 0.16 -5.45
C THR A 24 7.05 0.92 -5.46
N GLU A 25 6.96 2.09 -6.12
CA GLU A 25 5.70 2.83 -6.35
C GLU A 25 4.85 2.29 -7.51
N LYS A 26 5.45 1.49 -8.40
CA LYS A 26 4.82 0.95 -9.60
C LYS A 26 5.22 -0.50 -9.79
N LEU A 27 4.29 -1.30 -10.30
CA LEU A 27 4.49 -2.72 -10.58
C LEU A 27 5.77 -3.01 -11.40
N ASP A 28 6.08 -2.16 -12.39
CA ASP A 28 7.29 -2.28 -13.20
C ASP A 28 8.57 -2.39 -12.37
N GLY A 29 8.69 -1.61 -11.29
CA GLY A 29 9.89 -1.66 -10.47
C GLY A 29 9.98 -2.92 -9.61
N PHE A 30 8.86 -3.54 -9.20
CA PHE A 30 8.88 -4.85 -8.53
C PHE A 30 9.45 -5.92 -9.47
N LEU A 31 8.96 -5.96 -10.71
CA LEU A 31 9.44 -6.90 -11.73
C LEU A 31 10.95 -6.72 -11.97
N ARG A 32 11.40 -5.47 -12.11
CA ARG A 32 12.82 -5.16 -12.33
C ARG A 32 13.70 -5.49 -11.14
N LEU A 33 13.18 -5.37 -9.91
CA LEU A 33 13.91 -5.74 -8.70
C LEU A 33 14.04 -7.25 -8.58
N GLU A 34 12.99 -8.00 -8.88
CA GLU A 34 13.04 -9.47 -8.95
C GLU A 34 13.98 -9.95 -10.06
N ASP A 35 13.87 -9.40 -11.27
CA ASP A 35 14.78 -9.68 -12.40
C ASP A 35 16.23 -9.34 -12.05
N GLY A 36 16.43 -8.32 -11.21
CA GLY A 36 17.72 -7.92 -10.67
C GLY A 36 18.27 -8.85 -9.58
N GLY A 37 17.49 -9.86 -9.17
CA GLY A 37 17.86 -10.83 -8.16
C GLY A 37 17.68 -10.34 -6.73
N ALA A 38 16.68 -9.50 -6.43
CA ALA A 38 16.29 -9.24 -5.05
C ALA A 38 15.62 -10.48 -4.45
N ALA A 39 16.02 -10.92 -3.25
CA ALA A 39 15.40 -12.09 -2.60
C ALA A 39 14.07 -11.78 -1.90
N ALA A 40 13.83 -10.50 -1.59
CA ALA A 40 12.56 -9.96 -1.12
C ALA A 40 12.50 -8.45 -1.45
N ILE A 41 11.31 -7.89 -1.47
CA ILE A 41 11.06 -6.50 -1.86
C ILE A 41 10.25 -5.79 -0.78
N VAL A 42 10.73 -4.64 -0.30
CA VAL A 42 9.98 -3.78 0.61
C VAL A 42 9.23 -2.71 -0.19
N MET A 43 7.91 -2.62 0.02
CA MET A 43 7.08 -1.60 -0.64
C MET A 43 7.50 -0.18 -0.25
N HIS A 44 7.14 0.80 -1.08
CA HIS A 44 7.29 2.20 -0.71
C HIS A 44 6.49 2.49 0.56
N SER A 45 6.95 3.39 1.41
CA SER A 45 6.28 3.60 2.69
C SER A 45 4.91 4.25 2.51
N LEU A 46 3.91 3.70 3.20
CA LEU A 46 2.63 4.34 3.46
C LEU A 46 2.74 5.09 4.79
N PHE A 47 2.54 6.41 4.76
CA PHE A 47 2.62 7.27 5.94
C PHE A 47 1.23 7.52 6.54
N GLU A 48 1.15 7.59 7.87
CA GLU A 48 -0.11 7.86 8.60
C GLU A 48 -0.79 9.16 8.13
N GLU A 49 -0.04 10.21 7.81
CA GLU A 49 -0.62 11.47 7.32
C GLU A 49 -1.38 11.25 6.01
N GLN A 50 -0.93 10.33 5.16
CA GLN A 50 -1.62 9.99 3.90
C GLN A 50 -2.92 9.23 4.18
N VAL A 51 -2.95 8.44 5.25
CA VAL A 51 -4.13 7.72 5.73
C VAL A 51 -5.13 8.69 6.37
N THR A 52 -4.68 9.58 7.27
CA THR A 52 -5.55 10.54 7.96
C THR A 52 -6.14 11.57 7.01
N LEU A 53 -5.32 12.11 6.08
CA LEU A 53 -5.82 13.04 5.06
C LEU A 53 -6.93 12.41 4.21
N GLU A 54 -6.86 11.11 3.92
CA GLU A 54 -7.93 10.41 3.23
C GLU A 54 -9.19 10.29 4.07
N GLU A 55 -9.08 9.87 5.34
CA GLU A 55 -10.24 9.76 6.23
C GLU A 55 -10.96 11.13 6.34
N GLU A 56 -10.19 12.21 6.50
CA GLU A 56 -10.71 13.58 6.55
C GLU A 56 -11.33 14.02 5.20
N MET A 57 -10.71 13.68 4.07
CA MET A 57 -11.28 13.99 2.75
C MET A 57 -12.57 13.21 2.50
N LEU A 58 -12.62 11.93 2.84
CA LEU A 58 -13.81 11.09 2.70
C LEU A 58 -14.94 11.61 3.59
N ASP A 59 -14.64 11.93 4.85
CA ASP A 59 -15.60 12.52 5.79
C ASP A 59 -16.13 13.86 5.29
N HIS A 60 -15.24 14.74 4.81
CA HIS A 60 -15.62 16.01 4.20
C HIS A 60 -16.59 15.80 3.04
N TYR A 61 -16.29 14.92 2.08
CA TYR A 61 -17.17 14.69 0.93
C TYR A 61 -18.50 14.05 1.30
N LEU A 62 -18.52 13.15 2.29
CA LEU A 62 -19.75 12.52 2.77
C LEU A 62 -20.65 13.50 3.55
N HIS A 63 -20.05 14.41 4.33
CA HIS A 63 -20.80 15.36 5.17
C HIS A 63 -21.09 16.71 4.50
N TYR A 64 -20.37 17.10 3.45
CA TYR A 64 -20.56 18.37 2.75
C TYR A 64 -22.00 18.54 2.18
N GLY A 65 -22.68 17.43 1.86
CA GLY A 65 -24.06 17.44 1.37
C GLY A 65 -25.14 17.52 2.46
N HIS A 66 -24.81 17.28 3.74
CA HIS A 66 -25.82 17.12 4.80
C HIS A 66 -26.45 18.45 5.26
N GLU A 67 -25.80 19.60 5.01
CA GLU A 67 -26.35 20.94 5.29
C GLU A 67 -26.79 21.70 4.03
N SER A 68 -26.79 21.05 2.85
CA SER A 68 -27.21 21.66 1.59
C SER A 68 -28.67 21.30 1.25
N TYR A 69 -29.50 22.34 1.17
CA TYR A 69 -30.94 22.37 0.91
C TYR A 69 -31.48 21.38 -0.17
N ALA A 70 -32.79 21.09 -0.07
CA ALA A 70 -33.57 20.07 -0.79
C ALA A 70 -33.61 20.13 -2.33
N GLU A 71 -32.90 21.04 -2.99
CA GLU A 71 -32.96 21.24 -4.46
C GLU A 71 -31.68 20.81 -5.22
N ALA A 72 -30.61 20.40 -4.53
CA ALA A 72 -29.36 19.99 -5.17
C ALA A 72 -29.40 18.50 -5.58
N LEU A 73 -30.03 18.19 -6.72
CA LEU A 73 -30.20 16.82 -7.24
C LEU A 73 -28.93 16.16 -7.82
N SER A 74 -27.76 16.79 -7.78
CA SER A 74 -26.51 16.14 -8.21
C SER A 74 -25.25 16.84 -7.68
N TYR A 75 -24.68 16.29 -6.62
CA TYR A 75 -23.32 16.62 -6.15
C TYR A 75 -22.49 15.36 -5.92
N PHE A 76 -22.71 14.30 -6.69
CA PHE A 76 -21.81 13.15 -6.65
C PHE A 76 -20.60 13.42 -7.56
N PRO A 77 -19.40 13.69 -7.01
CA PRO A 77 -18.18 13.62 -7.81
C PRO A 77 -18.01 12.19 -8.33
N LYS A 78 -17.57 12.07 -9.59
CA LYS A 78 -17.40 10.78 -10.25
C LYS A 78 -16.26 10.02 -9.57
N ALA A 79 -16.58 8.91 -8.90
CA ALA A 79 -15.67 8.01 -8.18
C ALA A 79 -14.37 7.62 -8.90
N HIS A 80 -14.25 7.86 -10.21
CA HIS A 80 -13.07 7.55 -11.01
C HIS A 80 -11.83 8.44 -10.73
N GLU A 81 -11.98 9.61 -10.09
CA GLU A 81 -10.87 10.55 -9.88
C GLU A 81 -10.12 10.36 -8.55
N TYR A 82 -10.66 9.57 -7.63
CA TYR A 82 -10.08 9.34 -6.31
C TYR A 82 -9.86 7.84 -6.11
N ARG A 83 -8.77 7.29 -6.66
CA ARG A 83 -8.20 6.06 -6.08
C ARG A 83 -7.38 6.51 -4.89
N LEU A 84 -7.93 6.31 -3.71
CA LEU A 84 -7.34 6.75 -2.46
C LEU A 84 -5.99 6.05 -2.26
N THR A 85 -5.04 6.74 -1.63
CA THR A 85 -3.62 6.35 -1.59
C THR A 85 -3.37 4.93 -1.03
N PRO A 86 -4.08 4.48 0.03
CA PRO A 86 -3.99 3.13 0.58
C PRO A 86 -4.72 2.06 -0.23
N GLU A 87 -5.88 2.35 -0.82
CA GLU A 87 -6.54 1.41 -1.74
C GLU A 87 -5.64 1.12 -2.94
N ARG A 88 -4.97 2.16 -3.44
CA ARG A 88 -3.94 2.03 -4.47
C ARG A 88 -2.73 1.21 -3.98
N HIS A 89 -2.40 1.30 -2.70
CA HIS A 89 -1.33 0.52 -2.09
C HIS A 89 -1.69 -0.97 -2.02
N LEU A 90 -2.93 -1.29 -1.62
CA LEU A 90 -3.47 -2.65 -1.62
C LEU A 90 -3.60 -3.23 -3.04
N ASP A 91 -4.08 -2.45 -4.02
CA ASP A 91 -4.12 -2.86 -5.44
C ASP A 91 -2.71 -3.16 -5.97
N LEU A 92 -1.75 -2.30 -5.63
CA LEU A 92 -0.36 -2.49 -6.03
C LEU A 92 0.23 -3.76 -5.41
N LEU A 93 -0.01 -4.00 -4.13
CA LEU A 93 0.43 -5.23 -3.44
C LEU A 93 -0.18 -6.46 -4.09
N ALA A 94 -1.50 -6.50 -4.28
CA ALA A 94 -2.20 -7.63 -4.90
C ALA A 94 -1.63 -7.95 -6.29
N ARG A 95 -1.49 -6.92 -7.14
CA ARG A 95 -0.93 -7.07 -8.48
C ARG A 95 0.54 -7.45 -8.48
N ALA A 96 1.32 -7.00 -7.49
CA ALA A 96 2.72 -7.40 -7.35
C ALA A 96 2.80 -8.88 -6.95
N LYS A 97 2.04 -9.32 -5.94
CA LYS A 97 1.99 -10.72 -5.49
C LYS A 97 1.60 -11.71 -6.57
N GLU A 98 0.75 -11.31 -7.52
CA GLU A 98 0.40 -12.13 -8.68
C GLU A 98 1.54 -12.28 -9.71
N ARG A 99 2.54 -11.40 -9.66
CA ARG A 99 3.50 -11.21 -10.75
C ARG A 99 4.94 -11.43 -10.35
N VAL A 100 5.27 -11.27 -9.06
CA VAL A 100 6.57 -11.63 -8.50
C VAL A 100 6.44 -12.84 -7.58
N SER A 101 7.48 -13.67 -7.57
CA SER A 101 7.60 -14.88 -6.76
C SER A 101 8.25 -14.63 -5.39
N VAL A 102 9.04 -13.57 -5.29
CA VAL A 102 9.74 -13.21 -4.04
C VAL A 102 8.79 -12.62 -2.99
N PRO A 103 9.07 -12.82 -1.69
CA PRO A 103 8.28 -12.19 -0.63
C PRO A 103 8.26 -10.66 -0.76
N ILE A 104 7.10 -10.07 -0.51
CA ILE A 104 6.89 -8.61 -0.48
C ILE A 104 6.61 -8.23 0.97
N ILE A 105 7.30 -7.21 1.48
CA ILE A 105 7.14 -6.70 2.84
C ILE A 105 6.49 -5.31 2.74
N ALA A 106 5.35 -5.13 3.41
CA ALA A 106 4.72 -3.81 3.49
C ALA A 106 5.54 -2.85 4.37
N SER A 107 5.65 -1.58 3.96
CA SER A 107 6.31 -0.53 4.73
C SER A 107 5.28 0.49 5.17
N ILE A 108 5.05 0.56 6.48
CA ILE A 108 4.10 1.52 7.08
C ILE A 108 4.87 2.37 8.08
N ASN A 109 4.60 3.68 8.06
CA ASN A 109 5.13 4.63 9.04
C ASN A 109 3.94 5.29 9.75
N GLY A 110 3.66 4.81 10.96
CA GLY A 110 2.65 5.35 11.85
C GLY A 110 3.23 5.69 13.21
N VAL A 111 2.74 6.76 13.81
CA VAL A 111 3.19 7.28 15.11
C VAL A 111 2.10 7.17 16.18
N SER A 112 0.83 7.24 15.80
CA SER A 112 -0.28 7.18 16.76
C SER A 112 -0.77 5.75 16.99
N ARG A 113 -1.86 5.57 17.77
CA ARG A 113 -2.61 4.30 17.84
C ARG A 113 -3.83 4.29 16.89
N GLY A 114 -3.84 5.19 15.91
CA GLY A 114 -4.95 5.48 15.00
C GLY A 114 -5.03 4.59 13.76
N GLY A 115 -5.61 5.12 12.69
CA GLY A 115 -6.09 4.39 11.52
C GLY A 115 -5.09 3.46 10.83
N TRP A 116 -3.78 3.73 10.91
CA TRP A 116 -2.75 2.89 10.27
C TRP A 116 -2.76 1.42 10.75
N VAL A 117 -3.27 1.14 11.95
CA VAL A 117 -3.39 -0.24 12.46
C VAL A 117 -4.37 -1.06 11.60
N GLU A 118 -5.46 -0.45 11.17
CA GLU A 118 -6.43 -1.10 10.28
C GLU A 118 -5.81 -1.35 8.90
N TYR A 119 -5.04 -0.40 8.37
CA TYR A 119 -4.30 -0.60 7.13
C TYR A 119 -3.24 -1.69 7.24
N ALA A 120 -2.56 -1.80 8.39
CA ALA A 120 -1.62 -2.88 8.64
C ALA A 120 -2.30 -4.26 8.56
N ARG A 121 -3.51 -4.38 9.13
CA ARG A 121 -4.35 -5.58 9.03
C ARG A 121 -4.73 -5.88 7.58
N LEU A 122 -5.17 -4.88 6.82
CA LEU A 122 -5.54 -5.06 5.41
C LEU A 122 -4.34 -5.49 4.54
N LEU A 123 -3.15 -4.96 4.83
CA LEU A 123 -1.91 -5.33 4.12
C LEU A 123 -1.48 -6.76 4.44
N GLU A 124 -1.58 -7.18 5.69
CA GLU A 124 -1.37 -8.58 6.11
C GLU A 124 -2.36 -9.52 5.41
N GLU A 125 -3.65 -9.17 5.39
CA GLU A 125 -4.70 -9.96 4.72
C GLU A 125 -4.49 -10.07 3.21
N ALA A 126 -3.90 -9.05 2.60
CA ALA A 126 -3.50 -9.05 1.19
C ALA A 126 -2.22 -9.87 0.91
N GLY A 127 -1.56 -10.41 1.94
CA GLY A 127 -0.44 -11.34 1.83
C GLY A 127 0.94 -10.68 1.73
N ALA A 128 1.08 -9.47 2.29
CA ALA A 128 2.37 -8.89 2.65
C ALA A 128 3.04 -9.61 3.83
#